data_AF-A0A7C3A1J1-F1
#
_entry.id   AF-A0A7C3A1J1-F1
#
_cell.length_a   1.000
_cell.length_b   1.000
_cell.length_c   1.000
_cell.angle_alpha   90.00
_cell.angle_beta   90.00
_cell.angle_gamma   90.00
#
_symmetry.space_group_name_H-M   'P 1'
#
loop_
_entity.id
_entity.type
_entity.pdbx_description
1 polymer ?
#
loop_
_entity_poly.entity_id
_entity_poly.type
_entity_poly.pdbx_seq_one_letter_code
_entity_poly.pdbx_strand_id
1 'polypeptide(L)'
;MKSYLAFFTILSLVFMAVYAAYTIPAQASLGGVPYFVNTRVWASLFAYGAMTVAAATLTLLAYRASRPLIGVGRRVMDYFTLAFAFYTLSVTTMTTGLSFFVVFGVSFNPTTRYGFIYPCCLPVAMMFSGIAPYFMLKFSHLMSEQEEPSAKREASVLVPLAALLTLLASPQNWFGCYAPRLSLLDMQLKPYLLGTLDPFFNLGVGIYPDLRPLSNGLLLVVNFIAIVQILVFLRYRIRREAEPLKAARLKTVSYGFMMALGFFVCYTLDAVIGGPYSVLMFIGFGFILLALILMYLGTVTPKWYISRLQKMI
;
A
#
# COMPACT_ATOMS: atom_id res chain seq x y z
N MET A 1 0.56 17.56 14.07
CA MET A 1 0.74 16.09 14.27
C MET A 1 -0.42 15.42 15.01
N LYS A 2 -0.75 15.79 16.26
CA LYS A 2 -1.77 15.08 17.07
C LYS A 2 -3.16 15.00 16.42
N SER A 3 -3.64 16.08 15.80
CA SER A 3 -4.97 16.12 15.18
C SER A 3 -5.12 15.20 13.96
N TYR A 4 -4.13 15.18 13.06
CA TYR A 4 -4.16 14.31 11.87
C TYR A 4 -3.95 12.84 12.22
N LEU A 5 -3.06 12.53 13.17
CA LEU A 5 -2.89 11.16 13.65
C LEU A 5 -4.20 10.65 14.25
N ALA A 6 -4.82 11.42 15.16
CA ALA A 6 -6.11 11.06 15.75
C ALA A 6 -7.19 10.87 14.67
N PHE A 7 -7.27 11.79 13.71
CA PHE A 7 -8.19 11.68 12.57
C PHE A 7 -7.98 10.38 11.78
N PHE A 8 -6.76 10.10 11.32
CA PHE A 8 -6.49 8.89 10.55
C PHE A 8 -6.66 7.61 11.37
N THR A 9 -6.40 7.64 12.67
CA THR A 9 -6.67 6.52 13.57
C THR A 9 -8.17 6.26 13.66
N ILE A 10 -8.98 7.28 13.94
CA ILE A 10 -10.45 7.16 14.02
C ILE A 10 -11.01 6.67 12.68
N LEU A 11 -10.58 7.29 11.58
CA LEU A 11 -10.98 6.90 10.23
C LEU A 11 -10.64 5.43 9.96
N SER A 12 -9.43 5.00 10.31
CA SER A 12 -9.01 3.60 10.14
C SER A 12 -9.85 2.64 10.97
N LEU A 13 -10.16 2.99 12.23
CA LEU A 13 -11.00 2.18 13.12
C LEU A 13 -12.43 2.06 12.60
N VAL A 14 -13.03 3.17 12.16
CA VAL A 14 -14.37 3.17 11.55
C VAL A 14 -14.38 2.32 10.30
N PHE A 15 -13.38 2.50 9.42
CA PHE A 15 -13.28 1.72 8.19
C PHE A 15 -13.16 0.21 8.48
N MET A 16 -12.28 -0.18 9.41
CA MET A 16 -12.14 -1.57 9.82
C MET A 16 -13.40 -2.13 10.50
N ALA A 17 -14.11 -1.32 11.29
CA ALA A 17 -15.35 -1.75 11.95
C ALA A 17 -16.46 -2.00 10.92
N VAL A 18 -16.65 -1.09 9.96
CA VAL A 18 -17.58 -1.29 8.84
C VAL A 18 -17.20 -2.55 8.06
N TYR A 19 -15.90 -2.73 7.81
CA TYR A 19 -15.37 -3.88 7.11
C TYR A 19 -15.71 -5.22 7.80
N ALA A 20 -15.42 -5.30 9.10
CA ALA A 20 -15.62 -6.49 9.90
C ALA A 20 -17.11 -6.80 10.14
N ALA A 21 -17.93 -5.76 10.31
CA ALA A 21 -19.36 -5.92 10.62
C ALA A 21 -20.23 -6.17 9.39
N TYR A 22 -19.87 -5.64 8.22
CA TYR A 22 -20.73 -5.72 7.03
C TYR A 22 -20.12 -6.58 5.93
N THR A 23 -18.86 -6.37 5.56
CA THR A 23 -18.35 -7.05 4.37
C THR A 23 -17.99 -8.51 4.63
N ILE A 24 -17.27 -8.81 5.71
CA ILE A 24 -16.91 -10.20 6.02
C ILE A 24 -18.16 -11.08 6.12
N PRO A 25 -19.22 -10.70 6.88
CA PRO A 25 -20.43 -11.50 6.96
C PRO A 25 -21.19 -11.60 5.64
N ALA A 26 -21.26 -10.52 4.85
CA ALA A 26 -21.92 -10.53 3.54
C ALA A 26 -21.23 -11.50 2.58
N GLN A 27 -19.89 -11.50 2.52
CA GLN A 27 -19.15 -12.47 1.71
C GLN A 27 -19.30 -13.90 2.26
N ALA A 28 -19.27 -14.08 3.58
CA ALA A 28 -19.53 -15.36 4.25
C ALA A 28 -20.87 -15.99 3.86
N SER A 29 -21.91 -15.17 3.75
CA SER A 29 -23.26 -15.63 3.41
C SER A 29 -23.39 -16.19 2.00
N LEU A 30 -22.45 -15.89 1.10
CA LEU A 30 -22.49 -16.33 -0.31
C LEU A 30 -21.96 -17.75 -0.52
N GLY A 31 -21.50 -18.42 0.54
CA GLY A 31 -21.00 -19.79 0.45
C GLY A 31 -19.60 -19.85 -0.15
N GLY A 32 -18.63 -20.28 0.65
CA GLY A 32 -17.26 -20.44 0.19
C GLY A 32 -17.05 -21.77 -0.55
N VAL A 33 -16.29 -21.74 -1.64
CA VAL A 33 -15.84 -22.89 -2.41
C VAL A 33 -14.42 -23.27 -1.97
N PRO A 34 -14.11 -24.55 -1.70
CA PRO A 34 -12.73 -24.97 -1.42
C PRO A 34 -11.76 -24.54 -2.52
N TYR A 35 -10.57 -24.09 -2.12
CA TYR A 35 -9.51 -23.63 -3.00
C TYR A 35 -8.20 -24.37 -2.72
N PHE A 36 -7.56 -24.85 -3.78
CA PHE A 36 -6.26 -25.49 -3.67
C PHE A 36 -5.14 -24.45 -3.56
N VAL A 37 -4.56 -24.32 -2.37
CA VAL A 37 -3.43 -23.41 -2.10
C VAL A 37 -2.20 -23.84 -2.89
N ASN A 38 -1.90 -23.11 -3.96
CA ASN A 38 -0.75 -23.38 -4.82
C ASN A 38 0.53 -22.68 -4.32
N THR A 39 1.66 -22.98 -4.97
CA THR A 39 2.99 -22.43 -4.63
C THR A 39 3.07 -20.90 -4.71
N ARG A 40 2.27 -20.24 -5.56
CA ARG A 40 2.27 -18.77 -5.68
C ARG A 40 1.66 -18.10 -4.45
N VAL A 41 0.62 -18.70 -3.87
CA VAL A 41 -0.01 -18.22 -2.64
C VAL A 41 0.97 -18.31 -1.48
N TRP A 42 1.65 -19.46 -1.34
CA TRP A 42 2.70 -19.64 -0.33
C TRP A 42 3.85 -18.65 -0.51
N ALA A 43 4.38 -18.51 -1.72
CA ALA A 43 5.45 -17.55 -2.01
C ALA A 43 5.04 -16.11 -1.68
N SER A 44 3.79 -15.73 -1.97
CA SER A 44 3.25 -14.41 -1.62
C SER A 44 3.14 -14.24 -0.11
N LEU A 45 2.61 -15.24 0.62
CA LEU A 45 2.53 -15.21 2.08
C LEU A 45 3.92 -15.01 2.71
N PHE A 46 4.93 -15.76 2.26
CA PHE A 46 6.29 -15.58 2.75
C PHE A 46 6.87 -14.21 2.41
N ALA A 47 6.62 -13.69 1.20
CA ALA A 47 7.06 -12.35 0.82
C ALA A 47 6.42 -11.26 1.71
N TYR A 48 5.11 -11.29 1.91
CA TYR A 48 4.42 -10.35 2.81
C TYR A 48 4.86 -10.50 4.26
N GLY A 49 5.08 -11.73 4.73
CA GLY A 49 5.61 -12.00 6.07
C GLY A 49 7.00 -11.39 6.26
N ALA A 50 7.91 -11.62 5.31
CA ALA A 50 9.25 -11.03 5.33
C ALA A 50 9.21 -9.50 5.29
N MET A 51 8.38 -8.91 4.43
CA MET A 51 8.17 -7.47 4.36
C MET A 51 7.59 -6.90 5.67
N THR A 52 6.67 -7.62 6.32
CA THR A 52 6.09 -7.24 7.60
C THR A 52 7.16 -7.17 8.68
N VAL A 53 7.98 -8.22 8.81
CA VAL A 53 9.09 -8.26 9.77
C VAL A 53 10.10 -7.14 9.48
N ALA A 54 10.47 -6.94 8.22
CA ALA A 54 11.40 -5.88 7.82
C ALA A 54 10.84 -4.49 8.14
N ALA A 55 9.61 -4.19 7.71
CA ALA A 55 8.96 -2.91 7.94
C ALA A 55 8.76 -2.61 9.43
N ALA A 56 8.32 -3.60 10.23
CA ALA A 56 8.18 -3.46 11.67
C ALA A 56 9.53 -3.19 12.36
N THR A 57 10.57 -3.91 11.95
CA THR A 57 11.94 -3.71 12.46
C THR A 57 12.44 -2.30 12.15
N LEU A 58 12.32 -1.86 10.90
CA LEU A 58 12.75 -0.52 10.49
C LEU A 58 11.93 0.59 11.16
N THR A 59 10.62 0.39 11.34
CA THR A 59 9.75 1.32 12.08
C THR A 59 10.19 1.44 13.54
N LEU A 60 10.47 0.32 14.21
CA LEU A 60 10.94 0.30 15.59
C LEU A 60 12.31 0.99 15.72
N LEU A 61 13.23 0.73 14.80
CA LEU A 61 14.54 1.36 14.78
C LEU A 61 14.43 2.88 14.53
N ALA A 62 13.58 3.31 13.60
CA ALA A 62 13.30 4.72 13.34
C ALA A 62 12.70 5.41 14.58
N TYR A 63 11.74 4.77 15.26
CA TYR A 63 11.17 5.27 16.51
C TYR A 63 12.23 5.40 17.62
N ARG A 64 13.11 4.41 17.77
CA ARG A 64 14.22 4.48 18.73
C ARG A 64 15.18 5.61 18.40
N ALA A 65 15.50 5.79 17.12
CA ALA A 65 16.36 6.88 16.65
C ALA A 65 15.73 8.28 16.83
N SER A 66 14.40 8.37 16.89
CA SER A 66 13.71 9.65 17.11
C SER A 66 13.74 10.13 18.57
N ARG A 67 13.83 9.20 19.55
CA ARG A 67 13.81 9.50 21.00
C ARG A 67 14.76 10.60 21.48
N PRO A 68 16.05 10.61 21.11
CA PRO A 68 16.98 11.63 21.58
C PRO A 68 16.84 12.98 20.86
N LEU A 69 16.05 13.08 19.79
CA LEU A 69 15.93 14.30 18.99
C LEU A 69 14.93 15.28 19.60
N ILE A 70 15.15 16.58 19.37
CA ILE A 70 14.27 17.67 19.76
C ILE A 70 13.94 18.59 18.57
N GLY A 71 12.93 19.43 18.71
CA GLY A 71 12.58 20.46 17.72
C GLY A 71 12.20 19.92 16.34
N VAL A 72 12.75 20.51 15.28
CA VAL A 72 12.47 20.13 13.88
C VAL A 72 12.92 18.70 13.59
N GLY A 73 14.10 18.29 14.06
CA GLY A 73 14.63 16.93 13.84
C GLY A 73 13.72 15.85 14.41
N ARG A 74 13.13 16.10 15.59
CA ARG A 74 12.13 15.20 16.19
C ARG A 74 10.89 15.06 15.31
N ARG A 75 10.33 16.18 14.85
CA ARG A 75 9.12 16.21 14.00
C ARG A 75 9.34 15.49 12.66
N VAL A 76 10.51 15.69 12.03
CA VAL A 76 10.88 14.97 10.80
C VAL A 76 10.85 13.46 11.04
N MET A 77 11.50 13.00 12.11
CA MET A 77 11.53 11.58 12.44
C MET A 77 10.16 11.02 12.86
N ASP A 78 9.32 11.80 13.53
CA ASP A 78 7.97 11.37 13.89
C ASP A 78 7.11 11.18 12.64
N TYR A 79 7.13 12.10 11.66
CA TYR A 79 6.42 11.91 10.39
C TYR A 79 6.96 10.73 9.58
N PHE A 80 8.27 10.55 9.54
CA PHE A 80 8.91 9.38 8.92
C PHE A 80 8.43 8.08 9.56
N THR A 81 8.47 8.02 10.90
CA THR A 81 8.05 6.84 11.68
C THR A 81 6.57 6.54 11.47
N LEU A 82 5.71 7.57 11.45
CA LEU A 82 4.28 7.41 11.19
C LEU A 82 4.03 6.84 9.80
N ALA A 83 4.70 7.38 8.78
CA ALA A 83 4.56 6.89 7.42
C ALA A 83 5.00 5.40 7.31
N PHE A 84 6.13 5.06 7.93
CA PHE A 84 6.61 3.66 8.03
C PHE A 84 5.64 2.76 8.79
N ALA A 85 5.02 3.26 9.87
CA ALA A 85 4.01 2.53 10.63
C ALA A 85 2.78 2.23 9.77
N PHE A 86 2.28 3.19 8.99
CA PHE A 86 1.16 2.96 8.08
C PHE A 86 1.50 1.96 6.96
N TYR A 87 2.69 2.03 6.37
CA TYR A 87 3.14 0.97 5.44
C TYR A 87 3.26 -0.40 6.12
N THR A 88 3.74 -0.43 7.37
CA THR A 88 3.83 -1.67 8.16
C THR A 88 2.43 -2.25 8.43
N LEU A 89 1.45 -1.43 8.79
CA LEU A 89 0.06 -1.85 8.97
C LEU A 89 -0.53 -2.40 7.68
N SER A 90 -0.23 -1.77 6.54
CA SER A 90 -0.67 -2.24 5.22
C SER A 90 -0.19 -3.66 4.92
N VAL A 91 1.13 -3.90 5.01
CA VAL A 91 1.73 -5.21 4.72
C VAL A 91 1.34 -6.27 5.75
N THR A 92 1.17 -5.88 7.02
CA THR A 92 0.70 -6.77 8.09
C THR A 92 -0.71 -7.26 7.77
N THR A 93 -1.60 -6.35 7.37
CA THR A 93 -2.97 -6.66 6.99
C THR A 93 -3.02 -7.67 5.83
N MET A 94 -2.18 -7.49 4.81
CA MET A 94 -2.04 -8.44 3.70
C MET A 94 -1.53 -9.81 4.17
N THR A 95 -0.52 -9.84 5.05
CA THR A 95 0.03 -11.08 5.61
C THR A 95 -1.03 -11.83 6.41
N THR A 96 -1.76 -11.13 7.27
CA THR A 96 -2.86 -11.70 8.06
C THR A 96 -3.90 -12.30 7.13
N GLY A 97 -4.40 -11.54 6.16
CA GLY A 97 -5.43 -12.04 5.27
C GLY A 97 -5.01 -13.24 4.41
N LEU A 98 -3.76 -13.27 3.95
CA LEU A 98 -3.18 -14.45 3.28
C LEU A 98 -3.03 -15.65 4.22
N SER A 99 -2.60 -15.42 5.46
CA SER A 99 -2.44 -16.50 6.45
C SER A 99 -3.78 -17.19 6.71
N PHE A 100 -4.82 -16.37 6.92
CA PHE A 100 -6.20 -16.84 7.04
C PHE A 100 -6.64 -17.62 5.79
N PHE A 101 -6.39 -17.08 4.59
CA PHE A 101 -6.72 -17.78 3.35
C PHE A 101 -6.03 -19.14 3.22
N VAL A 102 -4.76 -19.25 3.60
CA VAL A 102 -4.00 -20.50 3.57
C VAL A 102 -4.53 -21.52 4.58
N VAL A 103 -4.89 -21.09 5.79
CA VAL A 103 -5.40 -21.97 6.85
C VAL A 103 -6.78 -22.52 6.51
N PHE A 104 -7.68 -21.66 6.04
CA PHE A 104 -9.07 -22.06 5.78
C PHE A 104 -9.24 -22.66 4.38
N GLY A 105 -8.42 -22.26 3.41
CA GLY A 105 -8.45 -22.84 2.06
C GLY A 105 -9.79 -22.65 1.34
N VAL A 106 -10.55 -21.61 1.66
CA VAL A 106 -11.89 -21.36 1.08
C VAL A 106 -11.85 -20.12 0.18
N SER A 107 -12.70 -20.08 -0.85
CA SER A 107 -12.92 -18.95 -1.75
C SER A 107 -14.36 -18.60 -1.95
N PHE A 108 -14.74 -17.34 -1.68
CA PHE A 108 -16.08 -16.89 -2.00
C PHE A 108 -16.29 -16.67 -3.49
N ASN A 109 -15.22 -16.57 -4.27
CA ASN A 109 -15.29 -16.34 -5.70
C ASN A 109 -14.99 -17.59 -6.53
N PRO A 110 -15.99 -18.21 -7.19
CA PRO A 110 -15.78 -19.26 -8.19
C PRO A 110 -15.11 -18.83 -9.51
N THR A 111 -15.23 -17.57 -9.94
CA THR A 111 -14.70 -17.11 -11.25
C THR A 111 -13.32 -16.46 -11.14
N THR A 112 -13.02 -15.77 -10.04
CA THR A 112 -11.67 -15.35 -9.69
C THR A 112 -11.06 -16.37 -8.73
N ARG A 113 -9.93 -16.94 -9.14
CA ARG A 113 -9.26 -18.07 -8.47
C ARG A 113 -8.64 -17.73 -7.11
N TYR A 114 -9.28 -16.92 -6.23
CA TYR A 114 -8.73 -16.55 -4.91
C TYR A 114 -9.82 -16.19 -3.90
N GLY A 115 -9.57 -16.53 -2.63
CA GLY A 115 -10.61 -16.77 -1.66
C GLY A 115 -10.62 -16.06 -0.32
N PHE A 116 -11.60 -16.49 0.49
CA PHE A 116 -12.28 -16.03 1.72
C PHE A 116 -11.84 -14.72 2.40
N ILE A 117 -10.56 -14.38 2.38
CA ILE A 117 -9.98 -13.28 3.17
C ILE A 117 -8.98 -12.42 2.37
N TYR A 118 -8.45 -12.90 1.25
CA TYR A 118 -7.65 -12.07 0.33
C TYR A 118 -8.40 -10.87 -0.29
N PRO A 119 -9.65 -11.01 -0.77
CA PRO A 119 -10.44 -9.86 -1.21
C PRO A 119 -10.78 -8.93 -0.04
N CYS A 120 -10.67 -9.44 1.20
CA CYS A 120 -11.17 -8.75 2.37
C CYS A 120 -10.14 -7.89 3.12
N CYS A 121 -8.90 -8.35 3.22
CA CYS A 121 -7.84 -7.56 3.83
C CYS A 121 -7.32 -6.45 2.89
N LEU A 122 -7.51 -6.62 1.59
CA LEU A 122 -6.97 -5.75 0.55
C LEU A 122 -7.40 -4.27 0.69
N PRO A 123 -8.69 -3.92 0.91
CA PRO A 123 -9.12 -2.53 1.06
C PRO A 123 -8.54 -1.87 2.31
N VAL A 124 -8.44 -2.61 3.42
CA VAL A 124 -7.82 -2.13 4.66
C VAL A 124 -6.32 -1.88 4.44
N ALA A 125 -5.63 -2.78 3.73
CA ALA A 125 -4.24 -2.60 3.37
C ALA A 125 -4.03 -1.37 2.45
N MET A 126 -4.90 -1.19 1.46
CA MET A 126 -4.87 -0.04 0.55
C MET A 126 -5.14 1.28 1.27
N MET A 127 -6.08 1.31 2.22
CA MET A 127 -6.32 2.48 3.07
C MET A 127 -5.04 2.89 3.80
N PHE A 128 -4.39 1.96 4.51
CA PHE A 128 -3.15 2.26 5.22
C PHE A 128 -2.04 2.74 4.28
N SER A 129 -1.88 2.09 3.12
CA SER A 129 -0.92 2.50 2.09
C SER A 129 -1.26 3.83 1.43
N GLY A 130 -2.54 4.22 1.38
CA GLY A 130 -3.00 5.52 0.88
C GLY A 130 -2.80 6.65 1.88
N ILE A 131 -2.86 6.36 3.18
CA ILE A 131 -2.61 7.33 4.26
C ILE A 131 -1.10 7.64 4.39
N ALA A 132 -0.22 6.63 4.22
CA ALA A 132 1.22 6.80 4.38
C ALA A 132 1.85 7.95 3.55
N PRO A 133 1.47 8.17 2.26
CA PRO A 133 1.87 9.31 1.44
C PRO A 133 1.69 10.69 2.08
N TYR A 134 0.63 10.89 2.86
CA TYR A 134 0.40 12.16 3.54
C TYR A 134 1.53 12.46 4.54
N PHE A 135 1.89 11.47 5.36
CA PHE A 135 2.98 11.60 6.31
C PHE A 135 4.35 11.65 5.62
N MET A 136 4.51 10.99 4.47
CA MET A 136 5.73 11.13 3.66
C MET A 136 5.92 12.52 3.08
N LEU A 137 4.84 13.16 2.60
CA LEU A 137 4.88 14.54 2.13
C LEU A 137 5.30 15.48 3.27
N LYS A 138 4.71 15.30 4.46
CA LYS A 138 5.05 16.07 5.67
C LYS A 138 6.52 15.89 6.05
N PHE A 139 6.99 14.64 6.06
CA PHE A 139 8.38 14.28 6.31
C PHE A 139 9.33 14.99 5.31
N SER A 140 9.09 14.86 4.01
CA SER A 140 10.01 15.41 3.00
C SER A 140 10.04 16.92 2.99
N HIS A 141 8.87 17.55 3.17
CA HIS A 141 8.76 19.00 3.14
C HIS A 141 9.48 19.60 4.34
N LEU A 142 9.29 19.01 5.52
CA LEU A 142 9.98 19.44 6.73
C LEU A 142 11.49 19.15 6.68
N MET A 143 11.90 18.04 6.05
CA MET A 143 13.31 17.72 5.82
C MET A 143 13.99 18.70 4.85
N SER A 144 13.26 19.22 3.86
CA SER A 144 13.78 20.15 2.83
C SER A 144 13.73 21.61 3.26
N GLU A 145 12.53 22.08 3.64
CA GLU A 145 12.20 23.48 3.85
C GLU A 145 12.14 23.87 5.33
N GLN A 146 12.22 22.90 6.26
CA GLN A 146 12.09 23.12 7.72
C GLN A 146 10.73 23.68 8.17
N GLU A 147 9.77 23.75 7.26
CA GLU A 147 8.40 24.21 7.49
C GLU A 147 7.36 23.16 7.08
N GLU A 148 6.12 23.34 7.55
CA GLU A 148 4.99 22.51 7.15
C GLU A 148 4.57 22.84 5.70
N PRO A 149 4.08 21.85 4.92
CA PRO A 149 3.57 22.09 3.59
C PRO A 149 2.36 23.02 3.60
N SER A 150 2.19 23.80 2.54
CA SER A 150 0.98 24.63 2.37
C SER A 150 -0.27 23.78 2.18
N ALA A 151 -1.44 24.34 2.52
CA ALA A 151 -2.72 23.66 2.37
C ALA A 151 -2.98 23.16 0.93
N LYS A 152 -2.53 23.90 -0.09
CA LYS A 152 -2.64 23.48 -1.50
C LYS A 152 -1.83 22.21 -1.79
N ARG A 153 -0.63 22.08 -1.21
CA ARG A 153 0.21 20.88 -1.36
C ARG A 153 -0.41 19.70 -0.61
N GLU A 154 -0.90 19.91 0.60
CA GLU A 154 -1.63 18.85 1.32
C GLU A 154 -2.87 18.38 0.57
N ALA A 155 -3.68 19.31 0.04
CA ALA A 155 -4.88 19.00 -0.71
C ALA A 155 -4.60 18.11 -1.94
N SER A 156 -3.46 18.29 -2.60
CA SER A 156 -3.08 17.47 -3.76
C SER A 156 -2.89 15.97 -3.43
N VAL A 157 -2.65 15.61 -2.16
CA VAL A 157 -2.60 14.22 -1.70
C VAL A 157 -3.91 13.82 -1.00
N LEU A 158 -4.50 14.73 -0.22
CA LEU A 158 -5.74 14.45 0.52
C LEU A 158 -6.97 14.26 -0.37
N VAL A 159 -7.09 15.01 -1.47
CA VAL A 159 -8.21 14.87 -2.42
C VAL A 159 -8.22 13.49 -3.10
N PRO A 160 -7.13 13.03 -3.74
CA PRO A 160 -7.13 11.68 -4.33
C PRO A 160 -7.21 10.59 -3.26
N LEU A 161 -6.70 10.81 -2.04
CA LEU A 161 -6.91 9.89 -0.92
C LEU A 161 -8.39 9.81 -0.54
N ALA A 162 -9.09 10.95 -0.42
CA ALA A 162 -10.53 10.95 -0.14
C ALA A 162 -11.32 10.24 -1.24
N ALA A 163 -10.96 10.43 -2.51
CA ALA A 163 -11.56 9.71 -3.64
C ALA A 163 -11.32 8.19 -3.54
N LEU A 164 -10.08 7.77 -3.23
CA LEU A 164 -9.75 6.37 -2.97
C LEU A 164 -10.59 5.80 -1.83
N LEU A 165 -10.64 6.47 -0.67
CA LEU A 165 -11.40 6.01 0.49
C LEU A 165 -12.90 5.95 0.21
N THR A 166 -13.43 6.88 -0.58
CA THR A 166 -14.84 6.86 -1.02
C THR A 166 -15.12 5.67 -1.92
N LEU A 167 -14.23 5.38 -2.87
CA LEU A 167 -14.33 4.18 -3.71
C LEU A 167 -14.25 2.91 -2.86
N LEU A 168 -13.32 2.89 -1.90
CA LEU A 168 -13.11 1.79 -0.97
C LEU A 168 -14.20 1.70 0.12
N ALA A 169 -15.12 2.65 0.25
CA ALA A 169 -16.19 2.56 1.25
C ALA A 169 -17.30 1.57 0.85
N SER A 170 -17.42 1.25 -0.44
CA SER A 170 -18.44 0.32 -0.94
C SER A 170 -17.85 -1.08 -1.17
N PRO A 171 -18.35 -2.12 -0.46
CA PRO A 171 -17.85 -3.50 -0.55
C PRO A 171 -17.81 -4.10 -1.96
N GLN A 172 -18.71 -3.65 -2.83
CA GLN A 172 -18.85 -4.13 -4.22
C GLN A 172 -17.71 -3.67 -5.14
N ASN A 173 -16.93 -2.66 -4.73
CA ASN A 173 -15.85 -2.10 -5.55
C ASN A 173 -14.52 -2.84 -5.32
N TRP A 174 -14.53 -3.92 -4.55
CA TRP A 174 -13.32 -4.57 -4.06
C TRP A 174 -13.05 -5.84 -4.86
N PHE A 175 -11.77 -6.08 -5.12
CA PHE A 175 -11.32 -7.26 -5.85
C PHE A 175 -11.87 -8.52 -5.19
N GLY A 176 -12.56 -9.38 -5.93
CA GLY A 176 -13.03 -10.68 -5.46
C GLY A 176 -14.29 -10.66 -4.58
N CYS A 177 -14.85 -9.50 -4.25
CA CYS A 177 -16.13 -9.39 -3.53
C CYS A 177 -17.33 -9.40 -4.49
N TYR A 178 -18.40 -10.10 -4.10
CA TYR A 178 -19.67 -10.09 -4.82
C TYR A 178 -20.59 -8.94 -4.43
N ALA A 179 -21.40 -8.50 -5.38
CA ALA A 179 -22.55 -7.66 -5.11
C ALA A 179 -23.68 -8.50 -4.44
N PRO A 180 -24.36 -7.96 -3.41
CA PRO A 180 -25.34 -8.69 -2.60
C PRO A 180 -26.65 -9.10 -3.31
N ARG A 181 -26.79 -8.89 -4.63
CA ARG A 181 -28.04 -9.12 -5.40
C ARG A 181 -28.04 -10.34 -6.32
N LEU A 182 -26.97 -11.12 -6.39
CA LEU A 182 -26.94 -12.32 -7.22
C LEU A 182 -27.05 -13.56 -6.33
N SER A 183 -28.09 -14.36 -6.55
CA SER A 183 -28.19 -15.68 -5.93
C SER A 183 -27.11 -16.61 -6.51
N LEU A 184 -26.66 -17.58 -5.72
CA LEU A 184 -25.71 -18.63 -6.17
C LEU A 184 -26.20 -19.35 -7.44
N LEU A 185 -27.52 -19.44 -7.62
CA LEU A 185 -28.20 -20.03 -8.78
C LEU A 185 -27.98 -19.20 -10.06
N ASP A 186 -28.00 -17.87 -9.97
CA ASP A 186 -27.78 -16.96 -11.10
C ASP A 186 -26.33 -16.97 -11.61
N MET A 187 -25.37 -17.29 -10.73
CA MET A 187 -23.95 -17.36 -11.05
C MET A 187 -23.55 -18.70 -11.68
N GLN A 188 -24.23 -19.80 -11.34
CA GLN A 188 -23.93 -21.14 -11.89
C GLN A 188 -24.52 -21.36 -13.30
N LEU A 189 -25.64 -20.70 -13.64
CA LEU A 189 -26.33 -20.90 -14.91
C LEU A 189 -25.80 -20.04 -16.08
N LYS A 190 -25.21 -18.86 -15.81
CA LYS A 190 -24.75 -17.93 -16.85
C LYS A 190 -23.50 -18.36 -17.64
N PRO A 191 -22.48 -19.00 -17.04
CA PRO A 191 -21.30 -19.43 -17.79
C PRO A 191 -21.59 -20.48 -18.88
N TYR A 192 -22.68 -21.26 -18.71
CA TYR A 192 -23.07 -22.30 -19.66
C TYR A 192 -23.83 -21.79 -20.89
N LEU A 193 -24.34 -20.54 -20.87
CA LEU A 193 -25.16 -19.97 -21.95
C LEU A 193 -24.41 -18.98 -22.87
N LEU A 194 -23.24 -18.49 -22.47
CA LEU A 194 -22.53 -17.38 -23.16
C LEU A 194 -21.14 -17.73 -23.69
N GLY A 195 -20.86 -19.03 -23.87
CA GLY A 195 -19.55 -19.56 -24.26
C GLY A 195 -19.05 -19.25 -25.67
N THR A 196 -19.48 -18.18 -26.35
CA THR A 196 -19.12 -17.98 -27.77
C THR A 196 -18.59 -16.61 -28.20
N LEU A 197 -18.62 -15.54 -27.39
CA LEU A 197 -18.13 -14.24 -27.87
C LEU A 197 -17.52 -13.37 -26.75
N ASP A 198 -16.18 -13.28 -26.73
CA ASP A 198 -15.35 -12.07 -26.61
C ASP A 198 -14.04 -12.30 -25.81
N PRO A 199 -12.85 -12.12 -26.42
CA PRO A 199 -11.57 -12.21 -25.71
C PRO A 199 -11.10 -10.90 -25.06
N PHE A 200 -11.80 -9.78 -25.21
CA PHE A 200 -11.30 -8.47 -24.75
C PHE A 200 -12.22 -7.68 -23.82
N PHE A 201 -13.51 -8.00 -23.75
CA PHE A 201 -14.42 -7.40 -22.77
C PHE A 201 -15.39 -8.47 -22.29
N ASN A 202 -15.34 -8.78 -21.00
CA ASN A 202 -16.18 -9.76 -20.34
C ASN A 202 -17.61 -9.16 -20.16
N LEU A 203 -18.30 -8.91 -21.27
CA LEU A 203 -19.63 -8.31 -21.35
C LEU A 203 -20.70 -9.41 -21.28
N GLY A 204 -20.79 -10.15 -20.16
CA GLY A 204 -21.72 -11.28 -20.10
C GLY A 204 -22.11 -11.83 -18.73
N VAL A 205 -21.90 -11.13 -17.61
CA VAL A 205 -22.44 -11.55 -16.30
C VAL A 205 -22.74 -10.30 -15.48
N GLY A 206 -23.98 -9.79 -15.49
CA GLY A 206 -24.48 -8.74 -14.56
C GLY A 206 -23.37 -7.80 -14.07
N ILE A 207 -22.78 -7.06 -15.01
CA ILE A 207 -21.38 -6.65 -14.96
C ILE A 207 -21.28 -5.40 -14.11
N TYR A 208 -20.88 -5.55 -12.84
CA TYR A 208 -20.14 -4.45 -12.24
C TYR A 208 -18.72 -4.49 -12.84
N PRO A 209 -18.18 -3.35 -13.28
CA PRO A 209 -16.80 -3.30 -13.77
C PRO A 209 -15.87 -3.85 -12.69
N ASP A 210 -14.84 -4.61 -13.07
CA ASP A 210 -13.75 -4.89 -12.15
C ASP A 210 -13.13 -3.52 -11.79
N LEU A 211 -13.40 -3.05 -10.57
CA LEU A 211 -12.92 -1.77 -10.06
C LEU A 211 -11.55 -1.92 -9.39
N ARG A 212 -10.92 -3.11 -9.43
CA ARG A 212 -9.55 -3.32 -8.98
C ARG A 212 -8.55 -2.46 -9.76
N PRO A 213 -8.58 -2.35 -11.10
CA PRO A 213 -7.69 -1.43 -11.81
C PRO A 213 -7.93 0.02 -11.41
N LEU A 214 -9.18 0.41 -11.12
CA LEU A 214 -9.50 1.76 -10.68
C LEU A 214 -8.99 2.06 -9.26
N SER A 215 -9.21 1.17 -8.30
CA SER A 215 -8.75 1.32 -6.92
C SER A 215 -7.22 1.24 -6.80
N ASN A 216 -6.58 0.29 -7.48
CA ASN A 216 -5.11 0.22 -7.57
C ASN A 216 -4.54 1.43 -8.32
N GLY A 217 -5.20 1.86 -9.39
CA GLY A 217 -4.85 3.06 -10.15
C GLY A 217 -4.92 4.33 -9.29
N LEU A 218 -5.99 4.50 -8.51
CA LEU A 218 -6.11 5.61 -7.55
C LEU A 218 -5.04 5.55 -6.45
N LEU A 219 -4.75 4.35 -5.92
CA LEU A 219 -3.67 4.17 -4.94
C LEU A 219 -2.31 4.58 -5.54
N LEU A 220 -2.04 4.17 -6.79
CA LEU A 220 -0.85 4.61 -7.53
C LEU A 220 -0.86 6.12 -7.73
N VAL A 221 -1.99 6.75 -8.08
CA VAL A 221 -2.09 8.22 -8.25
C VAL A 221 -1.78 8.95 -6.95
N VAL A 222 -2.35 8.54 -5.82
CA VAL A 222 -2.07 9.12 -4.49
C VAL A 222 -0.57 9.06 -4.18
N ASN A 223 0.02 7.88 -4.37
CA ASN A 223 1.45 7.65 -4.12
C ASN A 223 2.34 8.40 -5.12
N PHE A 224 1.97 8.43 -6.40
CA PHE A 224 2.70 9.11 -7.47
C PHE A 224 2.77 10.61 -7.21
N ILE A 225 1.63 11.26 -6.91
CA ILE A 225 1.58 12.69 -6.62
C ILE A 225 2.49 13.03 -5.43
N ALA A 226 2.40 12.25 -4.35
CA ALA A 226 3.24 12.45 -3.18
C ALA A 226 4.73 12.24 -3.51
N ILE A 227 5.09 11.12 -4.16
CA ILE A 227 6.48 10.78 -4.51
C ILE A 227 7.08 11.83 -5.44
N VAL A 228 6.37 12.27 -6.47
CA VAL A 228 6.86 13.31 -7.39
C VAL A 228 7.14 14.61 -6.64
N GLN A 229 6.22 15.05 -5.78
CA GLN A 229 6.45 16.24 -4.96
C GLN A 229 7.67 16.10 -4.05
N ILE A 230 7.77 14.97 -3.35
CA ILE A 230 8.91 14.63 -2.49
C ILE A 230 10.22 14.69 -3.28
N LEU A 231 10.27 14.07 -4.46
CA LEU A 231 11.47 14.04 -5.31
C LEU A 231 11.84 15.44 -5.81
N VAL A 232 10.87 16.30 -6.11
CA VAL A 232 11.13 17.71 -6.47
C VAL A 232 11.78 18.47 -5.31
N PHE A 233 11.24 18.34 -4.09
CA PHE A 233 11.83 18.99 -2.90
C PHE A 233 13.23 18.48 -2.59
N LEU A 234 13.39 17.16 -2.56
CA LEU A 234 14.69 16.55 -2.30
C LEU A 234 15.72 16.96 -3.36
N ARG A 235 15.36 17.00 -4.64
CA ARG A 235 16.25 17.44 -5.72
C ARG A 235 16.71 18.89 -5.53
N TYR A 236 15.79 19.79 -5.16
CA TYR A 236 16.13 21.17 -4.89
C TYR A 236 17.04 21.32 -3.66
N ARG A 237 16.74 20.59 -2.58
CA ARG A 237 17.57 20.57 -1.37
C ARG A 237 18.97 20.03 -1.64
N ILE A 238 19.09 18.91 -2.34
CA ILE A 238 20.37 18.29 -2.70
C ILE A 238 21.26 19.26 -3.48
N ARG A 239 20.68 20.05 -4.39
CA ARG A 239 21.44 21.04 -5.19
C ARG A 239 22.00 22.20 -4.37
N ARG A 240 21.38 22.51 -3.22
CA ARG A 240 21.77 23.64 -2.35
C ARG A 240 22.58 23.20 -1.14
N GLU A 241 22.66 21.91 -0.89
CA GLU A 241 23.36 21.37 0.28
C GLU A 241 24.87 21.41 0.05
N ALA A 242 25.56 22.28 0.79
CA ALA A 242 27.00 22.45 0.68
C ALA A 242 27.78 21.27 1.28
N GLU A 243 27.19 20.57 2.27
CA GLU A 243 27.84 19.43 2.90
C GLU A 243 27.62 18.15 2.08
N PRO A 244 28.68 17.54 1.52
CA PRO A 244 28.53 16.45 0.57
C PRO A 244 27.94 15.19 1.23
N LEU A 245 28.22 14.98 2.53
CA LEU A 245 27.65 13.88 3.29
C LEU A 245 26.13 14.00 3.44
N LYS A 246 25.62 15.20 3.74
CA LYS A 246 24.16 15.46 3.81
C LYS A 246 23.51 15.30 2.44
N ALA A 247 24.15 15.80 1.39
CA ALA A 247 23.68 15.63 0.02
C ALA A 247 23.60 14.14 -0.37
N ALA A 248 24.60 13.33 -0.02
CA ALA A 248 24.60 11.90 -0.27
C ALA A 248 23.46 11.17 0.46
N ARG A 249 23.21 11.50 1.74
CA ARG A 249 22.08 10.95 2.51
C ARG A 249 20.73 11.26 1.86
N LEU A 250 20.52 12.51 1.42
CA LEU A 250 19.30 12.93 0.73
C LEU A 250 19.12 12.24 -0.63
N LYS A 251 20.22 11.97 -1.35
CA LYS A 251 20.19 11.14 -2.58
C LYS A 251 19.73 9.72 -2.28
N THR A 252 20.23 9.10 -1.21
CA THR A 252 19.76 7.76 -0.79
C THR A 252 18.27 7.75 -0.49
N VAL A 253 17.75 8.76 0.21
CA VAL A 253 16.30 8.91 0.45
C VAL A 253 15.54 9.04 -0.87
N SER A 254 16.04 9.86 -1.80
CA SER A 254 15.44 10.04 -3.14
C SER A 254 15.35 8.72 -3.91
N TYR A 255 16.43 7.92 -3.91
CA TYR A 255 16.41 6.60 -4.53
C TYR A 255 15.40 5.66 -3.88
N GLY A 256 15.24 5.73 -2.55
CA GLY A 256 14.18 5.01 -1.85
C GLY A 256 12.79 5.33 -2.39
N PHE A 257 12.47 6.62 -2.60
CA PHE A 257 11.18 7.02 -3.17
C PHE A 257 10.99 6.59 -4.63
N MET A 258 12.05 6.58 -5.43
CA MET A 258 11.99 6.02 -6.80
C MET A 258 11.70 4.52 -6.79
N MET A 259 12.31 3.76 -5.89
CA MET A 259 12.04 2.33 -5.74
C MET A 259 10.60 2.08 -5.26
N ALA A 260 10.08 2.90 -4.34
CA ALA A 260 8.67 2.82 -3.93
C ALA A 260 7.72 3.05 -5.11
N LEU A 261 8.03 3.99 -6.00
CA LEU A 261 7.25 4.21 -7.21
C LEU A 261 7.24 2.99 -8.13
N GLY A 262 8.39 2.33 -8.30
CA GLY A 262 8.50 1.07 -9.04
C GLY A 262 7.56 -0.01 -8.51
N PHE A 263 7.45 -0.14 -7.19
CA PHE A 263 6.49 -1.07 -6.57
C PHE A 263 5.03 -0.76 -6.96
N PHE A 264 4.60 0.50 -6.84
CA PHE A 264 3.21 0.85 -7.17
C PHE A 264 2.90 0.68 -8.66
N VAL A 265 3.88 0.89 -9.54
CA VAL A 265 3.74 0.59 -10.97
C VAL A 265 3.53 -0.91 -11.18
N CYS A 266 4.38 -1.77 -10.60
CA CYS A 266 4.22 -3.22 -10.67
C CYS A 266 2.86 -3.67 -10.12
N TYR A 267 2.42 -3.07 -9.00
CA TYR A 267 1.15 -3.37 -8.35
C TYR A 267 -0.08 -3.03 -9.20
N THR A 268 -0.04 -1.90 -9.90
CA THR A 268 -1.11 -1.51 -10.83
C THR A 268 -1.10 -2.34 -12.10
N LEU A 269 0.08 -2.64 -12.66
CA LEU A 269 0.18 -3.51 -13.84
C LEU A 269 -0.33 -4.93 -13.56
N ASP A 270 -0.02 -5.49 -12.38
CA ASP A 270 -0.59 -6.77 -11.92
C ASP A 270 -2.13 -6.73 -11.89
N ALA A 271 -2.70 -5.60 -11.46
CA ALA A 271 -4.14 -5.40 -11.43
C ALA A 271 -4.76 -5.38 -12.83
N VAL A 272 -4.13 -4.67 -13.77
CA VAL A 272 -4.60 -4.55 -15.16
C VAL A 272 -4.52 -5.88 -15.90
N ILE A 273 -3.48 -6.68 -15.64
CA ILE A 273 -3.32 -8.02 -16.24
C ILE A 273 -4.36 -9.02 -15.68
N GLY A 274 -5.05 -8.68 -14.60
CA GLY A 274 -6.19 -9.45 -14.07
C GLY A 274 -5.80 -10.69 -13.25
N GLY A 275 -4.51 -11.03 -13.18
CA GLY A 275 -3.99 -12.13 -12.35
C GLY A 275 -3.37 -11.59 -11.07
N PRO A 276 -3.88 -11.91 -9.86
CA PRO A 276 -3.18 -11.54 -8.64
C PRO A 276 -1.93 -12.41 -8.48
N TYR A 277 -0.85 -11.79 -7.96
CA TYR A 277 0.45 -12.44 -7.75
C TYR A 277 1.09 -12.95 -9.03
N SER A 278 0.98 -12.16 -10.09
CA SER A 278 1.82 -12.35 -11.28
C SER A 278 3.30 -12.17 -10.94
N VAL A 279 4.16 -12.54 -11.88
CA VAL A 279 5.62 -12.31 -11.80
C VAL A 279 5.94 -10.84 -11.48
N LEU A 280 5.09 -9.89 -11.92
CA LEU A 280 5.27 -8.46 -11.64
C LEU A 280 5.21 -8.14 -10.15
N MET A 281 4.39 -8.84 -9.37
CA MET A 281 4.31 -8.63 -7.93
C MET A 281 5.58 -9.06 -7.21
N PHE A 282 6.22 -10.15 -7.65
CA PHE A 282 7.49 -10.59 -7.09
C PHE A 282 8.62 -9.59 -7.36
N ILE A 283 8.63 -9.00 -8.55
CA ILE A 283 9.54 -7.87 -8.87
C ILE A 283 9.21 -6.67 -7.98
N GLY A 284 7.92 -6.35 -7.82
CA GLY A 284 7.43 -5.30 -6.94
C GLY A 284 7.91 -5.47 -5.49
N PHE A 285 7.90 -6.68 -4.94
CA PHE A 285 8.39 -6.94 -3.58
C PHE A 285 9.87 -6.57 -3.42
N GLY A 286 10.70 -6.81 -4.45
CA GLY A 286 12.08 -6.35 -4.47
C GLY A 286 12.18 -4.82 -4.41
N PHE A 287 11.38 -4.12 -5.21
CA PHE A 287 11.32 -2.66 -5.23
C PHE A 287 10.96 -2.07 -3.86
N ILE A 288 9.90 -2.56 -3.21
CA ILE A 288 9.46 -1.99 -1.94
C ILE A 288 10.41 -2.30 -0.78
N LEU A 289 11.03 -3.49 -0.76
CA LEU A 289 12.06 -3.82 0.24
C LEU A 289 13.27 -2.89 0.10
N LEU A 290 13.74 -2.68 -1.13
CA LEU A 290 14.85 -1.76 -1.39
C LEU A 290 14.46 -0.33 -1.03
N ALA A 291 13.23 0.09 -1.30
CA ALA A 291 12.71 1.40 -0.92
C ALA A 291 12.80 1.63 0.59
N LEU A 292 12.29 0.69 1.39
CA LEU A 292 12.29 0.76 2.85
C LEU A 292 13.71 0.85 3.40
N ILE A 293 14.63 0.02 2.89
CA ILE A 293 16.04 0.02 3.31
C ILE A 293 16.70 1.36 2.98
N LEU A 294 16.58 1.85 1.74
CA LEU A 294 17.21 3.10 1.30
C LEU A 294 16.65 4.31 2.06
N MET A 295 15.34 4.39 2.24
CA MET A 295 14.71 5.45 3.03
C MET A 295 15.19 5.44 4.50
N TYR A 296 15.31 4.26 5.12
CA TYR A 296 15.85 4.13 6.47
C TYR A 296 17.32 4.56 6.54
N LEU A 297 18.17 4.05 5.65
CA LEU A 297 19.61 4.37 5.62
C LEU A 297 19.85 5.87 5.40
N GLY A 298 19.13 6.48 4.46
CA GLY A 298 19.27 7.91 4.17
C GLY A 298 18.75 8.81 5.29
N THR A 299 17.71 8.38 6.01
CA THR A 299 17.07 9.20 7.07
C THR A 299 17.75 9.02 8.43
N VAL A 300 17.82 7.78 8.94
CA VAL A 300 18.41 7.46 10.25
C VAL A 300 19.93 7.50 10.19
N THR A 301 20.51 7.05 9.08
CA THR A 301 21.95 7.09 8.78
C THR A 301 22.83 6.52 9.90
N PRO A 302 22.82 5.18 10.08
CA PRO A 302 23.68 4.52 11.06
C PRO A 302 25.17 4.86 10.88
N LYS A 303 25.96 4.83 11.98
CA LYS A 303 27.39 5.19 11.95
C LYS A 303 28.21 4.42 10.91
N TRP A 304 27.95 3.13 10.73
CA TRP A 304 28.63 2.31 9.72
C TRP A 304 28.33 2.79 8.29
N TYR A 305 27.12 3.30 8.05
CA TYR A 305 26.70 3.81 6.76
C TYR A 305 27.34 5.17 6.47
N ILE A 306 27.49 6.03 7.49
CA ILE A 306 28.27 7.28 7.40
C ILE A 306 29.70 6.98 6.96
N SER A 307 30.37 6.02 7.61
CA SER A 307 31.74 5.64 7.25
C SER A 307 31.85 5.14 5.80
N ARG A 308 30.84 4.43 5.29
CA ARG A 308 30.80 3.99 3.89
C ARG A 308 30.62 5.18 2.94
N LEU A 309 29.69 6.09 3.23
CA LEU A 309 29.48 7.28 2.40
C LEU A 309 30.72 8.17 2.34
N GLN A 310 31.41 8.35 3.46
CA GLN A 310 32.66 9.13 3.52
C GLN A 310 33.80 8.52 2.70
N LYS A 311 33.78 7.22 2.41
CA LYS A 311 34.76 6.57 1.52
C LYS A 311 34.43 6.73 0.03
N MET A 312 33.20 7.13 -0.30
CA MET A 312 32.70 7.22 -1.68
C MET A 312 32.59 8.67 -2.18
N ILE A 313 32.62 9.64 -1.27
CA ILE A 313 32.66 11.09 -1.53
C ILE A 313 34.11 11.51 -1.60
#